data_AF-A0A9R0STJ4-F1
#
_entry.id   AF-A0A9R0STJ4-F1
#
_cell.length_a   1.000
_cell.length_b   1.000
_cell.length_c   1.000
_cell.angle_alpha   90.00
_cell.angle_beta   90.00
_cell.angle_gamma   90.00
#
_symmetry.space_group_name_H-M   'P 1'
#
loop_
_entity.id
_entity.type
_entity.pdbx_description
1 polymer ?
#
loop_
_entity_poly.entity_id
_entity_poly.type
_entity_poly.pdbx_seq_one_letter_code
_entity_poly.pdbx_strand_id
1 'polypeptide(L)'
;MEAKLGGDAKLRELLSKSFFLIGTGGQDLDPRWNVVSGYPRSQTELQELITLYGEAISSLYDMGARKMAIVNVGLIGCKPQPYNYNYVCDQSLNENATAFDAALKTLMASLSSKKSGLSYSIGDFYGFTTAVFAHPAD
;
A
#
# COMPACT_ATOMS: atom_id res chain seq x y z
N MET A 1 19.86 11.94 11.61
CA MET A 1 18.74 12.90 11.81
C MET A 1 18.58 13.27 13.28
N GLU A 2 18.58 12.28 14.18
CA GLU A 2 18.55 12.45 15.65
C GLU A 2 19.52 13.50 16.21
N ALA A 3 20.81 13.41 15.88
CA ALA A 3 21.82 14.37 16.37
C ALA A 3 21.57 15.82 15.92
N LYS A 4 20.91 16.02 14.76
CA LYS A 4 20.55 17.36 14.26
C LYS A 4 19.27 17.91 14.89
N LEU A 5 18.41 17.04 15.44
CA LEU A 5 17.15 17.41 16.08
C LEU A 5 17.26 17.47 17.61
N GLY A 6 18.43 17.20 18.18
CA GLY A 6 18.65 17.25 19.63
C GLY A 6 18.28 15.96 20.36
N GLY A 7 18.36 14.80 19.69
CA GLY A 7 18.20 13.47 20.28
C GLY A 7 16.92 12.72 19.89
N ASP A 8 16.83 11.46 20.29
CA ASP A 8 15.72 10.54 19.98
C ASP A 8 14.36 11.10 20.43
N ALA A 9 14.26 11.62 21.66
CA ALA A 9 13.01 12.14 22.19
C ALA A 9 12.39 13.25 21.31
N LYS A 10 13.22 14.19 20.82
CA LYS A 10 12.77 15.27 19.92
C LYS A 10 12.41 14.76 18.54
N LEU A 11 13.13 13.77 18.02
CA LEU A 11 12.76 13.12 16.76
C LEU A 11 11.40 12.43 16.89
N ARG A 12 11.19 11.64 17.93
CA ARG A 12 9.92 10.94 18.17
C ARG A 12 8.75 11.91 18.36
N GLU A 13 8.97 13.01 19.07
CA GLU A 13 7.99 14.09 19.19
C GLU A 13 7.63 14.67 17.82
N LEU A 14 8.63 15.00 16.99
CA LEU A 14 8.41 15.50 15.64
C LEU A 14 7.63 14.50 14.77
N LEU A 15 8.01 13.22 14.79
CA LEU A 15 7.35 12.17 14.01
C LEU A 15 5.90 11.97 14.48
N SER A 16 5.63 12.06 15.79
CA SER A 16 4.26 11.94 16.32
C SER A 16 3.32 13.06 15.85
N LYS A 17 3.89 14.24 15.54
CA LYS A 17 3.14 15.39 15.03
C LYS A 17 2.99 15.37 13.51
N SER A 18 3.86 14.64 12.81
CA SER A 18 3.95 14.55 11.35
C SER A 18 2.90 13.63 10.72
N PHE A 19 2.66 13.83 9.42
CA PHE A 19 1.83 12.96 8.58
C PHE A 19 2.71 12.13 7.65
N PHE A 20 2.40 10.84 7.51
CA PHE A 20 3.11 9.91 6.64
C PHE A 20 2.17 9.46 5.52
N LEU A 21 2.48 9.85 4.28
CA LEU A 21 1.79 9.39 3.09
C LEU A 21 2.46 8.11 2.57
N ILE A 22 1.69 7.03 2.43
CA ILE A 22 2.19 5.70 2.08
C ILE A 22 1.41 5.16 0.89
N GLY A 23 2.09 4.87 -0.21
CA GLY A 23 1.55 4.17 -1.38
C GLY A 23 2.56 3.13 -1.84
N THR A 24 2.33 1.87 -1.49
CA THR A 24 3.24 0.75 -1.79
C THR A 24 2.46 -0.57 -1.89
N GLY A 25 3.06 -1.60 -2.49
CA GLY A 25 2.47 -2.93 -2.69
C GLY A 25 1.99 -3.20 -4.13
N GLY A 26 1.74 -2.16 -4.94
CA GLY A 26 1.21 -2.35 -6.30
C GLY A 26 2.17 -3.07 -7.26
N GLN A 27 3.49 -2.88 -7.12
CA GLN A 27 4.49 -3.59 -7.92
C GLN A 27 4.62 -5.05 -7.47
N ASP A 28 4.56 -5.28 -6.15
CA ASP A 28 4.61 -6.59 -5.50
C ASP A 28 3.43 -7.49 -5.84
N LEU A 29 2.34 -6.94 -6.42
CA LEU A 29 1.17 -7.66 -6.90
C LEU A 29 1.20 -7.94 -8.41
N ASP A 30 2.24 -7.50 -9.11
CA ASP A 30 2.40 -7.74 -10.55
C ASP A 30 3.67 -8.55 -10.86
N PRO A 31 3.54 -9.80 -11.37
CA PRO A 31 4.66 -10.73 -11.48
C PRO A 31 5.66 -10.29 -12.54
N ARG A 32 5.28 -9.36 -13.42
CA ARG A 32 6.18 -8.81 -14.46
C ARG A 32 7.33 -8.00 -13.86
N TRP A 33 7.20 -7.52 -12.62
CA TRP A 33 8.28 -6.86 -11.90
C TRP A 33 9.18 -7.84 -11.14
N ASN A 34 8.78 -9.11 -11.05
CA ASN A 34 9.56 -10.15 -10.43
C ASN A 34 10.43 -10.83 -11.50
N VAL A 35 11.66 -10.34 -11.65
CA VAL A 35 12.65 -10.84 -12.63
C VAL A 35 13.07 -12.30 -12.36
N VAL A 36 12.66 -12.88 -11.22
CA VAL A 36 13.10 -14.18 -10.70
C VAL A 36 12.01 -15.25 -10.75
N SER A 37 10.71 -14.90 -10.81
CA SER A 37 9.63 -15.90 -10.72
C SER A 37 8.74 -15.96 -11.97
N GLY A 38 8.94 -17.01 -12.77
CA GLY A 38 8.07 -17.38 -13.89
C GLY A 38 6.79 -18.12 -13.47
N TYR A 39 6.17 -17.76 -12.34
CA TYR A 39 5.02 -18.49 -11.78
C TYR A 39 3.89 -17.55 -11.32
N PRO A 40 2.61 -17.92 -11.49
CA PRO A 40 1.48 -17.16 -10.94
C PRO A 40 1.58 -17.03 -9.42
N ARG A 41 1.21 -15.87 -8.89
CA ARG A 41 1.26 -15.64 -7.46
C ARG A 41 0.26 -16.56 -6.73
N SER A 42 0.76 -17.28 -5.73
CA SER A 42 -0.02 -18.10 -4.82
C SER A 42 -0.70 -17.22 -3.76
N GLN A 43 -1.80 -17.72 -3.16
CA GLN A 43 -2.45 -17.11 -2.00
C GLN A 43 -1.45 -16.80 -0.86
N THR A 44 -0.36 -17.58 -0.77
CA THR A 44 0.71 -17.44 0.21
C THR A 44 1.46 -16.11 0.05
N GLU A 45 1.74 -15.67 -1.17
CA GLU A 45 2.52 -14.44 -1.42
C GLU A 45 1.73 -13.16 -1.07
N LEU A 46 0.41 -13.15 -1.27
CA LEU A 46 -0.44 -12.03 -0.84
C LEU A 46 -0.50 -11.90 0.69
N GLN A 47 -0.55 -13.03 1.40
CA GLN A 47 -0.51 -13.05 2.86
C GLN A 47 0.84 -12.58 3.40
N GLU A 48 1.93 -13.01 2.77
CA GLU A 48 3.29 -12.53 3.09
C GLU A 48 3.41 -11.02 2.87
N LEU A 49 2.91 -10.50 1.74
CA LEU A 49 2.94 -9.07 1.46
C LEU A 49 2.17 -8.26 2.51
N ILE A 50 0.98 -8.72 2.92
CA ILE A 50 0.20 -8.08 3.98
C ILE A 50 0.93 -8.14 5.33
N THR A 51 1.62 -9.24 5.62
CA THR A 51 2.43 -9.38 6.83
C THR A 51 3.57 -8.35 6.85
N LEU A 52 4.34 -8.27 5.77
CA LEU A 52 5.42 -7.29 5.60
C LEU A 52 4.90 -5.85 5.68
N TYR A 53 3.72 -5.58 5.12
CA TYR A 53 3.07 -4.27 5.24
C TYR A 53 2.78 -3.95 6.72
N GLY A 54 2.24 -4.91 7.47
CA GLY A 54 1.96 -4.75 8.90
C GLY A 54 3.21 -4.51 9.75
N GLU A 55 4.30 -5.19 9.43
CA GLU A 55 5.62 -4.97 10.04
C GLU A 55 6.16 -3.58 9.74
N ALA A 56 6.08 -3.12 8.50
CA ALA A 56 6.52 -1.78 8.10
C ALA A 56 5.73 -0.68 8.83
N ILE A 57 4.41 -0.79 8.89
CA ILE A 57 3.54 0.13 9.64
C ILE A 57 3.87 0.10 11.14
N SER A 58 4.11 -1.09 11.70
CA SER A 58 4.49 -1.23 13.09
C SER A 58 5.84 -0.57 13.39
N SER A 59 6.82 -0.74 12.51
CA SER A 59 8.13 -0.10 12.62
C SER A 59 8.04 1.42 12.59
N LEU A 60 7.25 1.99 11.65
CA LEU A 60 6.99 3.43 11.60
C LEU A 60 6.37 3.93 12.90
N TYR A 61 5.40 3.19 13.44
CA TYR A 61 4.78 3.52 14.72
C TYR A 61 5.78 3.48 15.88
N ASP A 62 6.65 2.47 15.93
CA ASP A 62 7.63 2.31 17.01
C ASP A 62 8.68 3.44 17.00
N MET A 63 9.02 3.93 15.80
CA MET A 63 9.83 5.14 15.59
C MET A 63 9.12 6.45 15.97
N GLY A 64 7.81 6.44 16.23
CA GLY A 64 7.06 7.60 16.71
C GLY A 64 5.99 8.12 15.76
N ALA A 65 5.82 7.55 14.56
CA ALA A 65 4.74 7.94 13.66
C ALA A 65 3.36 7.65 14.28
N ARG A 66 2.42 8.60 14.15
CA ARG A 66 1.06 8.45 14.68
C ARG A 66 -0.05 8.71 13.66
N LYS A 67 0.23 9.41 12.56
CA LYS A 67 -0.77 9.80 11.55
C LYS A 67 -0.36 9.28 10.18
N MET A 68 -1.16 8.36 9.63
CA MET A 68 -0.84 7.70 8.35
C MET A 68 -1.95 7.93 7.33
N ALA A 69 -1.59 8.46 6.17
CA ALA A 69 -2.45 8.52 5.00
C ALA A 69 -1.99 7.42 4.05
N ILE A 70 -2.81 6.39 3.88
CA ILE A 70 -2.50 5.24 3.05
C ILE A 70 -3.26 5.39 1.73
N VAL A 71 -2.61 5.10 0.61
CA VAL A 71 -3.23 4.98 -0.70
C VAL A 71 -3.21 3.50 -1.07
N ASN A 72 -4.38 2.90 -1.26
CA ASN A 72 -4.51 1.49 -1.63
C ASN A 72 -4.10 1.24 -3.11
N VAL A 73 -4.19 0.01 -3.59
CA VAL A 73 -3.69 -0.35 -4.92
C VAL A 73 -4.76 -0.09 -5.99
N GLY A 74 -4.37 0.59 -7.06
CA GLY A 74 -5.26 0.89 -8.19
C GLY A 74 -5.42 -0.28 -9.17
N LEU A 75 -6.01 -0.01 -10.34
CA LEU A 75 -6.12 -0.95 -11.46
C LEU A 75 -4.76 -1.31 -12.09
N ILE A 76 -3.96 -2.12 -11.40
CA ILE A 76 -2.62 -2.56 -11.86
C ILE A 76 -2.67 -3.44 -13.12
N GLY A 77 -3.81 -4.04 -13.42
CA GLY A 77 -4.04 -4.78 -14.66
C GLY A 77 -4.16 -3.89 -15.90
N CYS A 78 -4.55 -2.63 -15.72
CA CYS A 78 -4.85 -1.68 -16.79
C CYS A 78 -3.67 -0.77 -17.18
N LYS A 79 -2.47 -1.03 -16.64
CA LYS A 79 -1.27 -0.23 -16.96
C LYS A 79 -0.83 -0.45 -18.43
N PRO A 80 -0.25 0.57 -19.10
CA PRO A 80 0.32 0.40 -20.42
C PRO A 80 1.37 -0.72 -20.44
N GLN A 81 1.27 -1.63 -21.41
CA GLN A 81 2.23 -2.73 -21.59
C GLN A 81 2.95 -2.59 -22.92
N PRO A 82 4.29 -2.73 -22.96
CA PRO A 82 5.05 -2.58 -24.19
C PRO A 82 4.72 -3.60 -25.29
N TYR A 83 4.06 -4.71 -24.95
CA TYR A 83 3.78 -5.83 -25.86
C TYR A 83 2.29 -6.16 -26.06
N ASN A 84 1.38 -5.42 -25.43
CA ASN A 84 -0.07 -5.65 -25.56
C ASN A 84 -0.74 -4.41 -26.18
N TYR A 85 -0.86 -4.41 -27.50
CA TYR A 85 -1.51 -3.35 -28.29
C TYR A 85 -3.04 -3.40 -28.26
N ASN A 86 -3.64 -4.43 -27.66
CA ASN A 86 -5.09 -4.55 -27.56
C ASN A 86 -5.65 -3.82 -26.33
N TYR A 87 -4.79 -3.24 -25.48
CA TYR A 87 -5.15 -2.43 -24.30
C TYR A 87 -6.16 -3.08 -23.34
N VAL A 88 -6.27 -4.42 -23.36
CA VAL A 88 -7.15 -5.15 -22.45
C VAL A 88 -6.50 -5.23 -21.07
N CYS A 89 -7.24 -4.81 -20.04
CA CYS A 89 -6.79 -4.95 -18.66
C CYS A 89 -6.61 -6.43 -18.27
N ASP A 90 -5.54 -6.73 -17.54
CA ASP A 90 -5.37 -8.04 -16.91
C ASP A 90 -6.25 -8.14 -15.67
N GLN A 91 -7.34 -8.90 -15.77
CA GLN A 91 -8.32 -9.01 -14.69
C GLN A 91 -7.77 -9.73 -13.46
N SER A 92 -6.86 -10.70 -13.62
CA SER A 92 -6.26 -11.42 -12.50
C SER A 92 -5.42 -10.47 -11.62
N LEU A 93 -4.74 -9.51 -12.22
CA LEU A 93 -4.01 -8.48 -11.47
C LEU A 93 -4.96 -7.53 -10.73
N ASN A 94 -6.10 -7.18 -11.34
CA ASN A 94 -7.11 -6.37 -10.66
C ASN A 94 -7.77 -7.12 -9.49
N GLU A 95 -7.99 -8.43 -9.61
CA GLU A 95 -8.45 -9.29 -8.51
C GLU A 95 -7.44 -9.30 -7.35
N ASN A 96 -6.14 -9.45 -7.64
CA ASN A 96 -5.09 -9.36 -6.63
C ASN A 96 -5.08 -8.00 -5.91
N ALA A 97 -5.28 -6.90 -6.64
CA ALA A 97 -5.41 -5.56 -6.04
C ALA A 97 -6.59 -5.49 -5.07
N THR A 98 -7.77 -5.95 -5.47
CA THR A 98 -8.95 -5.95 -4.58
C THR A 98 -8.76 -6.83 -3.34
N ALA A 99 -8.12 -7.99 -3.48
CA ALA A 99 -7.83 -8.89 -2.37
C ALA A 99 -6.83 -8.26 -1.39
N PHE A 100 -5.78 -7.62 -1.90
CA PHE A 100 -4.81 -6.90 -1.09
C PHE A 100 -5.46 -5.73 -0.36
N ASP A 101 -6.27 -4.93 -1.04
CA ASP A 101 -6.94 -3.76 -0.45
C ASP A 101 -7.91 -4.15 0.68
N ALA A 102 -8.65 -5.25 0.50
CA ALA A 102 -9.51 -5.80 1.55
C ALA A 102 -8.71 -6.27 2.77
N ALA A 103 -7.58 -6.94 2.55
CA ALA A 103 -6.69 -7.38 3.62
C ALA A 103 -6.00 -6.19 4.32
N LEU A 104 -5.58 -5.16 3.57
CA LEU A 104 -4.98 -3.92 4.07
C LEU A 104 -5.95 -3.18 4.98
N LYS A 105 -7.23 -3.06 4.59
CA LYS A 105 -8.28 -2.47 5.44
C LYS A 105 -8.41 -3.22 6.77
N THR A 106 -8.41 -4.54 6.73
CA THR A 106 -8.50 -5.40 7.92
C THR A 106 -7.27 -5.26 8.82
N LEU A 107 -6.07 -5.24 8.21
CA LEU A 107 -4.80 -5.05 8.91
C LEU A 107 -4.76 -3.70 9.64
N MET A 108 -5.10 -2.61 8.96
CA MET A 108 -5.06 -1.27 9.55
C MET A 108 -6.07 -1.10 10.68
N ALA A 109 -7.27 -1.68 10.55
CA ALA A 109 -8.23 -1.73 11.64
C ALA A 109 -7.68 -2.48 12.86
N SER A 110 -7.04 -3.64 12.66
CA SER A 110 -6.41 -4.43 13.72
C SER A 110 -5.25 -3.69 14.40
N LEU A 111 -4.41 -2.99 13.62
CA LEU A 111 -3.29 -2.22 14.16
C LEU A 111 -3.79 -1.02 14.96
N SER A 112 -4.79 -0.28 14.45
CA SER A 112 -5.37 0.86 15.14
C SER A 112 -6.03 0.49 16.46
N SER A 113 -6.61 -0.72 16.58
CA SER A 113 -7.19 -1.18 17.85
C SER A 113 -6.12 -1.56 18.89
N LYS A 114 -4.89 -1.86 18.46
CA LYS A 114 -3.78 -2.30 19.33
C LYS A 114 -2.77 -1.20 19.64
N LYS A 115 -2.63 -0.21 18.77
CA LYS A 115 -1.61 0.84 18.83
C LYS A 115 -2.24 2.19 19.19
N SER A 116 -2.28 2.49 20.48
CA SER A 116 -2.87 3.72 21.00
C SER A 116 -2.28 4.98 20.33
N GLY A 117 -3.16 5.91 19.94
CA GLY A 117 -2.78 7.14 19.26
C GLY A 117 -2.42 6.97 17.78
N LEU A 118 -2.45 5.75 17.22
CA LEU A 118 -2.42 5.56 15.77
C LEU A 118 -3.74 6.03 15.16
N SER A 119 -3.66 6.97 14.23
CA SER A 119 -4.76 7.42 13.38
C SER A 119 -4.38 7.19 11.93
N TYR A 120 -5.32 6.67 11.15
CA TYR A 120 -5.08 6.40 9.74
C TYR A 120 -6.29 6.74 8.87
N SER A 121 -6.02 6.92 7.58
CA SER A 121 -7.03 6.96 6.52
C SER A 121 -6.54 6.12 5.35
N ILE A 122 -7.46 5.56 4.57
CA ILE A 122 -7.16 4.86 3.33
C ILE A 122 -7.87 5.62 2.20
N GLY A 123 -7.10 6.19 1.28
CA GLY A 123 -7.59 6.74 0.03
C GLY A 123 -7.84 5.63 -0.97
N ASP A 124 -9.05 5.61 -1.53
CA ASP A 124 -9.51 4.59 -2.48
C ASP A 124 -9.04 4.88 -3.91
N PHE A 125 -7.79 4.52 -4.18
CA PHE A 125 -7.17 4.56 -5.48
C PHE A 125 -7.73 3.51 -6.45
N TYR A 126 -8.19 2.36 -5.97
CA TYR A 126 -8.90 1.39 -6.82
C TYR A 126 -10.19 2.01 -7.39
N GLY A 127 -11.04 2.57 -6.53
CA GLY A 127 -12.25 3.29 -6.93
C GLY A 127 -11.93 4.49 -7.82
N PHE A 128 -10.93 5.29 -7.45
CA PHE A 128 -10.47 6.43 -8.27
C PHE A 128 -10.05 5.99 -9.68
N THR A 129 -9.18 5.01 -9.80
CA THR A 129 -8.72 4.53 -11.11
C THR A 129 -9.87 3.91 -11.90
N THR A 130 -10.76 3.15 -11.27
CA THR A 130 -11.97 2.61 -11.92
C THR A 130 -12.84 3.73 -12.51
N ALA A 131 -13.09 4.80 -11.76
CA ALA A 131 -13.86 5.95 -12.24
C ALA A 131 -13.17 6.64 -13.42
N VAL A 132 -11.87 6.91 -13.33
CA VAL A 132 -11.09 7.55 -14.40
C VAL A 132 -11.04 6.70 -15.67
N PHE A 133 -10.91 5.37 -15.55
CA PHE A 133 -10.92 4.48 -16.71
C PHE A 133 -12.31 4.39 -17.37
N ALA A 134 -13.39 4.44 -16.59
CA ALA A 134 -14.75 4.45 -17.12
C ALA A 134 -15.12 5.79 -17.77
N HIS A 135 -14.61 6.91 -17.21
CA HIS A 135 -14.95 8.27 -17.60
C HIS A 135 -13.70 9.17 -17.70
N PRO A 136 -12.83 8.95 -18.71
CA PRO A 136 -11.54 9.65 -18.80
C PRO A 136 -11.62 11.13 -19.23
N ALA A 137 -12.79 11.60 -19.64
CA ALA A 137 -13.02 12.96 -20.13
C ALA A 137 -13.82 13.86 -19.15
N ASP A 138 -14.25 13.29 -18.02
CA ASP A 138 -14.83 14.03 -16.90
C ASP A 138 -13.71 14.57 -16.00
#